data_AF-A0A287CS71-F1
#
_entry.id   AF-A0A287CS71-F1
#
_cell.length_a   1.000
_cell.length_b   1.000
_cell.length_c   1.000
_cell.angle_alpha   90.00
_cell.angle_beta   90.00
_cell.angle_gamma   90.00
#
_symmetry.space_group_name_H-M   'P 1'
#
loop_
_entity.id
_entity.type
_entity.pdbx_description
1 polymer ?
#
loop_
_entity_poly.entity_id
_entity_poly.type
_entity_poly.pdbx_seq_one_letter_code
_entity_poly.pdbx_strand_id
1 'polypeptide(L)'
;VENAIMLTENRSLFSLNEMVEFGCQPGFVMKGPTRVRCQNLNKWEPELPSCSREVKCSLPQLNGLKQELKMREYHFGDNITLECEDGYILEGNPWSQCQAEDRWNPSLAICTSRSHDALIVGICFGMIFFILSIIVPSWIIFKCKKGSINSAQNSFTE
;
A
#
# COMPACT_ATOMS: atom_id res chain seq x y z
N VAL A 1 -36.73 2.25 7.66
CA VAL A 1 -35.55 2.41 6.79
C VAL A 1 -34.39 2.81 7.69
N GLU A 2 -33.26 2.11 7.61
CA GLU A 2 -32.10 2.43 8.45
C GLU A 2 -31.51 3.80 8.07
N ASN A 3 -31.18 4.63 9.07
CA ASN A 3 -30.53 5.95 8.91
C ASN A 3 -31.32 6.99 8.06
N ALA A 4 -32.59 6.72 7.73
CA ALA A 4 -33.47 7.65 7.02
C ALA A 4 -34.47 8.33 7.97
N ILE A 5 -34.86 9.54 7.61
CA ILE A 5 -35.87 10.37 8.29
C ILE A 5 -37.00 10.70 7.32
N MET A 6 -38.22 10.87 7.83
CA MET A 6 -39.34 11.33 7.02
C MET A 6 -39.32 12.86 6.97
N LEU A 7 -39.35 13.44 5.77
CA LEU A 7 -39.32 14.90 5.59
C LEU A 7 -40.70 15.56 5.74
N THR A 8 -41.77 14.78 5.61
CA THR A 8 -43.13 15.25 5.80
C THR A 8 -43.50 15.27 7.29
N GLU A 9 -43.94 14.14 7.84
CA GLU A 9 -44.38 14.02 9.24
C GLU A 9 -43.90 12.70 9.84
N ASN A 10 -43.59 12.69 11.13
CA ASN A 10 -43.23 11.46 11.83
C ASN A 10 -44.50 10.66 12.19
N ARG A 11 -45.01 9.88 11.22
CA ARG A 11 -46.13 8.94 11.41
C ARG A 11 -45.82 7.56 10.85
N SER A 12 -46.58 6.56 11.31
CA SER A 12 -46.42 5.15 10.93
C SER A 12 -47.57 4.59 10.08
N LEU A 13 -48.62 5.38 9.83
CA LEU A 13 -49.80 5.00 9.07
C LEU A 13 -49.99 5.93 7.87
N PHE A 14 -50.20 5.35 6.69
CA PHE A 14 -50.29 6.05 5.42
C PHE A 14 -51.50 5.55 4.63
N SER A 15 -52.23 6.46 4.00
CA SER A 15 -53.35 6.15 3.13
C SER A 15 -52.87 5.50 1.83
N LEU A 16 -53.74 4.74 1.18
CA LEU A 16 -53.44 4.20 -0.14
C LEU A 16 -53.16 5.34 -1.13
N ASN A 17 -52.10 5.21 -1.92
CA ASN A 17 -51.59 6.19 -2.87
C ASN A 17 -50.99 7.46 -2.25
N GLU A 18 -50.83 7.49 -0.93
CA GLU A 18 -50.16 8.59 -0.27
C GLU A 18 -48.67 8.58 -0.59
N MET A 19 -48.12 9.77 -0.88
CA MET A 19 -46.70 9.96 -1.14
C MET A 19 -45.97 10.41 0.12
N VAL A 20 -44.83 9.78 0.37
CA VAL A 20 -43.95 10.07 1.50
C VAL A 20 -42.57 10.37 0.97
N GLU A 21 -41.97 11.44 1.49
CA GLU A 21 -40.62 11.85 1.14
C GLU A 21 -39.67 11.53 2.29
N PHE A 22 -38.57 10.89 1.95
CA PHE A 22 -37.51 10.52 2.88
C PHE A 22 -36.29 11.40 2.65
N GLY A 23 -35.58 11.67 3.74
CA GLY A 23 -34.23 12.23 3.78
C GLY A 23 -33.31 11.28 4.53
N CYS A 24 -32.00 11.50 4.44
CA CYS A 24 -31.04 10.79 5.27
C CYS A 24 -30.65 11.64 6.48
N GLN A 25 -30.30 10.98 7.58
CA GLN A 25 -29.67 11.65 8.71
C GLN A 25 -28.38 12.36 8.28
N PRO A 26 -27.96 13.44 8.96
CA PRO A 26 -26.70 14.12 8.64
C PRO A 26 -25.51 13.14 8.59
N GLY A 27 -24.71 13.21 7.52
CA GLY A 27 -23.58 12.31 7.28
C GLY A 27 -23.90 11.02 6.52
N PHE A 28 -25.16 10.84 6.10
CA PHE A 28 -25.59 9.74 5.24
C PHE A 28 -26.10 10.25 3.91
N VAL A 29 -25.86 9.48 2.86
CA VAL A 29 -26.25 9.77 1.48
C VAL A 29 -27.33 8.80 1.05
N MET A 30 -28.35 9.34 0.38
CA MET A 30 -29.48 8.55 -0.09
C MET A 30 -29.11 7.74 -1.33
N LYS A 31 -29.42 6.44 -1.30
CA LYS A 31 -29.39 5.53 -2.44
C LYS A 31 -30.82 5.07 -2.74
N GLY A 32 -31.28 5.36 -3.95
CA GLY A 32 -32.63 5.05 -4.41
C GLY A 32 -33.56 6.27 -4.42
N PRO A 33 -34.89 6.05 -4.43
CA PRO A 33 -35.87 7.11 -4.61
C PRO A 33 -36.09 7.94 -3.34
N THR A 34 -36.07 9.27 -3.46
CA THR A 34 -36.43 10.20 -2.36
C THR A 34 -37.91 10.16 -2.01
N ARG A 35 -38.77 9.82 -2.97
CA ARG A 35 -40.23 9.80 -2.83
C ARG A 35 -40.77 8.43 -3.15
N VAL A 36 -41.60 7.91 -2.26
CA VAL A 36 -42.25 6.61 -2.40
C VAL A 36 -43.74 6.73 -2.12
N ARG A 37 -44.52 5.84 -2.74
CA ARG A 37 -45.97 5.81 -2.60
C ARG A 37 -46.41 4.57 -1.84
N CYS A 38 -47.31 4.74 -0.88
CA CYS A 38 -47.98 3.63 -0.21
C CYS A 38 -48.91 2.92 -1.20
N GLN A 39 -48.66 1.63 -1.42
CA GLN A 39 -49.40 0.76 -2.32
C GLN A 39 -50.24 -0.25 -1.53
N ASN A 40 -51.13 -0.96 -2.22
CA ASN A 40 -51.88 -2.06 -1.64
C ASN A 40 -50.93 -3.11 -1.01
N LEU A 41 -51.43 -3.86 -0.03
CA LEU A 41 -50.68 -4.93 0.65
C LEU A 41 -49.44 -4.42 1.41
N ASN A 42 -49.48 -3.20 1.95
CA ASN A 42 -48.40 -2.58 2.73
C ASN A 42 -47.06 -2.51 1.97
N LYS A 43 -47.11 -2.34 0.65
CA LYS A 43 -45.92 -2.19 -0.19
C LYS A 43 -45.64 -0.72 -0.47
N TRP A 44 -44.38 -0.41 -0.68
CA TRP A 44 -43.93 0.90 -1.14
C TRP A 44 -43.51 0.80 -2.59
N GLU A 45 -43.91 1.78 -3.40
CA GLU A 45 -43.51 1.85 -4.80
C GLU A 45 -43.07 3.28 -5.17
N PRO A 46 -41.86 3.45 -5.71
CA PRO A 46 -40.77 2.46 -5.81
C PRO A 46 -40.28 1.95 -4.44
N GLU A 47 -39.38 0.96 -4.42
CA GLU A 47 -38.83 0.40 -3.17
C GLU A 47 -38.26 1.49 -2.26
N LEU A 48 -38.32 1.27 -0.95
CA LEU A 48 -37.83 2.22 0.04
C LEU A 48 -36.35 2.57 -0.20
N PRO A 49 -35.95 3.85 -0.06
CA PRO A 49 -34.55 4.23 -0.18
C PRO A 49 -33.70 3.59 0.92
N SER A 50 -32.39 3.56 0.71
CA SER A 50 -31.43 3.24 1.77
C SER A 50 -30.52 4.45 2.01
N CYS A 51 -30.12 4.65 3.27
CA CYS A 51 -29.17 5.69 3.65
C CYS A 51 -27.88 5.01 4.08
N SER A 52 -26.82 5.21 3.31
CA SER A 52 -25.47 4.74 3.64
C SER A 52 -24.59 5.91 4.01
N ARG A 53 -23.66 5.75 4.95
CA ARG A 53 -22.65 6.79 5.21
C ARG A 53 -21.93 7.16 3.92
N GLU A 54 -21.63 8.44 3.77
CA GLU A 54 -20.66 8.86 2.76
C GLU A 54 -19.31 8.29 3.18
N VAL A 55 -18.81 7.30 2.43
CA VAL A 55 -17.49 6.72 2.67
C VAL A 55 -16.50 7.48 1.81
N LYS A 56 -15.45 7.99 2.43
CA LYS A 56 -14.33 8.65 1.76
C LYS A 56 -13.04 7.99 2.18
N CYS A 57 -12.56 7.07 1.34
CA CYS A 57 -11.26 6.46 1.56
C CYS A 57 -10.16 7.36 1.01
N SER A 58 -9.28 7.83 1.89
CA SER A 58 -8.06 8.54 1.51
C SER A 58 -6.87 7.56 1.46
N LEU A 59 -5.95 7.78 0.53
CA LEU A 59 -4.66 7.11 0.53
C LEU A 59 -3.69 7.86 1.47
N PRO A 60 -3.00 7.17 2.39
CA PRO A 60 -1.96 7.76 3.21
C PRO A 60 -0.77 8.18 2.34
N GLN A 61 0.09 9.07 2.85
CA GLN A 61 1.33 9.44 2.18
C GLN A 61 2.33 8.27 2.20
N LEU A 62 2.22 7.41 1.19
CA LEU A 62 3.15 6.30 0.96
C LEU A 62 4.31 6.79 0.09
N ASN A 63 5.54 6.63 0.58
CA ASN A 63 6.75 6.93 -0.18
C ASN A 63 6.88 5.98 -1.37
N GLY A 64 7.29 6.47 -2.53
CA GLY A 64 7.46 5.65 -3.73
C GLY A 64 6.17 5.12 -4.36
N LEU A 65 4.97 5.57 -3.92
CA LEU A 65 3.71 5.30 -4.63
C LEU A 65 3.46 6.37 -5.70
N LYS A 66 3.00 5.96 -6.90
CA LYS A 66 2.69 6.86 -8.01
C LYS A 66 1.77 8.03 -7.59
N GLN A 67 2.13 9.23 -8.04
CA GLN A 67 1.45 10.47 -7.67
C GLN A 67 -0.02 10.56 -8.14
N GLU A 68 -0.37 9.91 -9.25
CA GLU A 68 -1.74 9.92 -9.79
C GLU A 68 -2.78 9.30 -8.85
N LEU A 69 -2.36 8.35 -8.01
CA LEU A 69 -3.23 7.72 -7.01
C LEU A 69 -3.45 8.67 -5.82
N LYS A 70 -2.46 9.50 -5.47
CA LYS A 70 -2.51 10.40 -4.30
C LYS A 70 -3.46 11.60 -4.48
N MET A 71 -3.83 11.94 -5.72
CA MET A 71 -4.63 13.13 -6.02
C MET A 71 -6.14 12.85 -6.17
N ARG A 72 -6.58 11.60 -6.00
CA ARG A 72 -7.99 11.22 -6.18
C ARG A 72 -8.67 10.99 -4.84
N GLU A 73 -9.95 11.35 -4.78
CA GLU A 73 -10.86 10.94 -3.71
C GLU A 73 -11.51 9.61 -4.09
N TYR A 74 -11.59 8.68 -3.14
CA TYR A 74 -12.18 7.35 -3.36
C TYR A 74 -13.43 7.16 -2.51
N HIS A 75 -14.45 6.56 -3.10
CA HIS A 75 -15.75 6.30 -2.50
C HIS A 75 -15.98 4.80 -2.28
N PHE A 76 -17.02 4.46 -1.51
CA PHE A 76 -17.39 3.08 -1.25
C PHE A 76 -17.49 2.24 -2.53
N GLY A 77 -16.77 1.13 -2.57
CA GLY A 77 -16.73 0.19 -3.70
C GLY A 77 -15.65 0.48 -4.72
N ASP A 78 -15.01 1.66 -4.68
CA ASP A 78 -13.89 1.98 -5.57
C ASP A 78 -12.74 1.01 -5.34
N ASN A 79 -12.22 0.46 -6.43
CA ASN A 79 -11.09 -0.46 -6.42
C ASN A 79 -9.87 0.24 -7.00
N ILE A 80 -8.75 0.13 -6.31
CA ILE A 80 -7.48 0.71 -6.72
C ILE A 80 -6.45 -0.38 -6.92
N THR A 81 -5.55 -0.15 -7.87
CA THR A 81 -4.33 -0.93 -8.02
C THR A 81 -3.17 -0.05 -7.60
N LEU A 82 -2.45 -0.49 -6.57
CA LEU A 82 -1.26 0.17 -6.04
C LEU A 82 -0.08 -0.16 -6.95
N GLU A 83 0.64 0.87 -7.38
CA GLU A 83 1.83 0.72 -8.20
C GLU A 83 2.93 1.66 -7.69
N CYS A 84 4.11 1.10 -7.47
CA CYS A 84 5.26 1.83 -7.00
C CYS A 84 6.04 2.48 -8.15
N GLU A 85 6.76 3.55 -7.85
CA GLU A 85 7.70 4.22 -8.73
C GLU A 85 8.95 3.36 -8.97
N ASP A 86 9.69 3.68 -10.03
CA ASP A 86 10.92 2.97 -10.38
C ASP A 86 11.92 2.98 -9.21
N GLY A 87 12.51 1.81 -8.93
CA GLY A 87 13.43 1.63 -7.80
C GLY A 87 12.76 1.21 -6.49
N TYR A 88 11.43 1.12 -6.45
CA TYR A 88 10.67 0.56 -5.34
C TYR A 88 10.07 -0.81 -5.68
N ILE A 89 9.86 -1.64 -4.67
CA ILE A 89 9.16 -2.92 -4.73
C ILE A 89 7.88 -2.80 -3.91
N LEU A 90 6.77 -3.32 -4.45
CA LEU A 90 5.50 -3.36 -3.75
C LEU A 90 5.45 -4.57 -2.79
N GLU A 91 5.21 -4.30 -1.51
CA GLU A 91 5.00 -5.32 -0.49
C GLU A 91 3.55 -5.32 -0.01
N GLY A 92 2.89 -6.47 -0.15
CA GLY A 92 1.48 -6.66 0.21
C GLY A 92 0.59 -6.94 -0.99
N ASN A 93 -0.70 -6.61 -0.88
CA ASN A 93 -1.66 -6.82 -1.97
C ASN A 93 -1.60 -5.66 -2.98
N PRO A 94 -1.43 -5.93 -4.29
CA PRO A 94 -1.33 -4.88 -5.30
C PRO A 94 -2.65 -4.18 -5.57
N TRP A 95 -3.75 -4.63 -4.98
CA TRP A 95 -5.08 -4.03 -5.15
C TRP A 95 -5.77 -3.87 -3.80
N SER A 96 -6.68 -2.91 -3.71
CA SER A 96 -7.50 -2.69 -2.52
C SER A 96 -8.82 -2.02 -2.88
N GLN A 97 -9.89 -2.38 -2.17
CA GLN A 97 -11.20 -1.78 -2.33
C GLN A 97 -11.57 -0.93 -1.11
N CYS A 98 -12.15 0.25 -1.37
CA CYS A 98 -12.73 1.10 -0.35
C CYS A 98 -14.01 0.46 0.22
N GLN A 99 -13.94 0.03 1.47
CA GLN A 99 -15.01 -0.60 2.24
C GLN A 99 -15.74 0.41 3.11
N ALA A 100 -16.81 -0.04 3.77
CA ALA A 100 -17.48 0.75 4.80
C ALA A 100 -16.51 1.20 5.90
N GLU A 101 -16.88 2.27 6.61
CA GLU A 101 -16.06 2.88 7.68
C GLU A 101 -14.71 3.46 7.20
N ASP A 102 -14.62 3.91 5.96
CA ASP A 102 -13.44 4.58 5.39
C ASP A 102 -12.18 3.69 5.40
N ARG A 103 -12.35 2.37 5.28
CA ARG A 103 -11.25 1.40 5.34
C ARG A 103 -10.95 0.80 3.97
N TRP A 104 -9.67 0.50 3.76
CA TRP A 104 -9.18 -0.23 2.61
C TRP A 104 -9.10 -1.73 2.91
N ASN A 105 -9.65 -2.57 2.04
CA ASN A 105 -9.57 -4.02 2.17
C ASN A 105 -9.30 -4.69 0.80
N PRO A 106 -8.25 -5.54 0.67
CA PRO A 106 -7.20 -5.82 1.66
C PRO A 106 -6.40 -4.56 2.06
N SER A 107 -5.66 -4.62 3.16
CA SER A 107 -4.85 -3.49 3.65
C SER A 107 -3.90 -2.98 2.58
N LEU A 108 -3.73 -1.66 2.52
CA LEU A 108 -2.87 -1.00 1.54
C LEU A 108 -1.44 -1.55 1.56
N ALA A 109 -0.88 -1.82 0.38
CA ALA A 109 0.51 -2.20 0.21
C ALA A 109 1.47 -1.04 0.46
N ILE A 110 2.72 -1.37 0.76
CA ILE A 110 3.80 -0.42 1.04
C ILE A 110 4.87 -0.59 -0.04
N CYS A 111 5.45 0.52 -0.49
CA CYS A 111 6.57 0.51 -1.42
C CYS A 111 7.89 0.58 -0.65
N THR A 112 8.75 -0.43 -0.79
CA THR A 112 10.09 -0.49 -0.18
C THR A 112 11.16 -0.23 -1.23
N SER A 113 12.19 0.55 -0.93
CA SER A 113 13.26 0.82 -1.90
C SER A 113 14.10 -0.43 -2.14
N ARG A 114 14.52 -0.69 -3.38
CA ARG A 114 15.55 -1.70 -3.67
C ARG A 114 16.88 -1.24 -3.08
N SER A 115 17.28 -1.74 -1.92
CA SER A 115 18.66 -1.58 -1.48
C SER A 115 19.57 -2.29 -2.49
N HIS A 116 20.56 -1.58 -3.00
CA HIS A 116 21.61 -2.13 -3.88
C HIS A 116 22.61 -3.01 -3.08
N ASP A 117 22.12 -3.88 -2.20
CA ASP A 117 22.95 -4.74 -1.36
C ASP A 117 23.78 -5.73 -2.19
N ALA A 118 23.32 -6.09 -3.40
CA ALA A 118 24.06 -6.94 -4.32
C ALA A 118 25.37 -6.29 -4.82
N LEU A 119 25.41 -4.95 -4.92
CA LEU A 119 26.61 -4.22 -5.36
C LEU A 119 27.64 -4.16 -4.23
N ILE A 120 27.17 -4.03 -2.98
CA ILE A 120 28.02 -4.05 -1.78
C ILE A 120 28.63 -5.43 -1.58
N VAL A 121 27.85 -6.50 -1.72
CA VAL A 121 28.35 -7.88 -1.63
C VAL A 121 29.40 -8.15 -2.72
N GLY A 122 29.14 -7.76 -3.97
CA GLY A 122 30.09 -7.90 -5.07
C GLY A 122 31.41 -7.14 -4.84
N ILE A 123 31.34 -5.91 -4.32
CA ILE A 123 32.53 -5.11 -3.98
C ILE A 123 33.30 -5.75 -2.81
N CYS A 124 32.62 -6.22 -1.76
CA CYS A 124 33.29 -6.87 -0.62
C CYS A 124 34.03 -8.14 -1.03
N PHE A 125 33.39 -9.02 -1.80
CA PHE A 125 34.03 -10.24 -2.29
C PHE A 125 35.19 -9.93 -3.24
N GLY A 126 35.03 -8.97 -4.16
CA GLY A 126 36.11 -8.53 -5.06
C GLY A 126 37.32 -7.98 -4.30
N MET A 127 37.10 -7.09 -3.33
CA MET A 127 38.18 -6.50 -2.52
C MET A 127 38.92 -7.56 -1.68
N ILE A 128 38.22 -8.55 -1.13
CA ILE A 128 38.84 -9.67 -0.40
C ILE A 128 39.74 -10.51 -1.32
N PHE A 129 39.30 -10.81 -2.55
CA PHE A 129 40.12 -11.54 -3.53
C PHE A 129 41.36 -10.73 -3.98
N PHE A 130 41.24 -9.42 -4.20
CA PHE A 130 42.37 -8.56 -4.54
C PHE A 130 43.39 -8.45 -3.39
N ILE A 131 42.92 -8.33 -2.15
CA ILE A 131 43.77 -8.27 -0.97
C ILE A 131 44.52 -9.60 -0.78
N LEU A 132 43.85 -10.75 -0.92
CA LEU A 132 44.49 -12.06 -0.84
C LEU A 132 45.49 -12.29 -1.97
N SER A 133 45.17 -11.88 -3.20
CA SER A 133 46.06 -12.07 -4.35
C SER A 133 47.25 -11.12 -4.39
N ILE A 134 47.24 -9.99 -3.66
CA ILE A 134 48.38 -9.07 -3.59
C ILE A 134 49.23 -9.31 -2.33
N ILE A 135 48.59 -9.52 -1.17
CA ILE A 135 49.30 -9.67 0.12
C ILE A 135 49.99 -11.03 0.21
N VAL A 136 49.37 -12.11 -0.26
CA VAL A 136 49.94 -13.46 -0.18
C VAL A 136 51.23 -13.61 -1.00
N PRO A 137 51.30 -13.21 -2.29
CA PRO A 137 52.56 -13.28 -3.03
C PRO A 137 53.60 -12.27 -2.52
N SER A 138 53.21 -11.09 -2.05
CA SER A 138 54.15 -10.14 -1.44
C SER A 138 54.80 -10.69 -0.16
N TRP A 139 54.05 -11.40 0.68
CA TRP A 139 54.59 -12.11 1.84
C TRP A 139 55.50 -13.29 1.47
N ILE A 140 55.18 -14.03 0.40
CA ILE A 140 56.04 -15.10 -0.14
C ILE A 140 57.37 -14.52 -0.67
N ILE A 141 57.32 -13.42 -1.41
CA ILE A 141 58.50 -12.72 -1.92
C ILE A 141 59.35 -12.15 -0.77
N PHE A 142 58.72 -11.57 0.26
CA PHE A 142 59.42 -11.04 1.43
C PHE A 142 60.10 -12.14 2.27
N LYS A 143 59.47 -13.32 2.36
CA LYS A 143 60.05 -14.53 2.96
C LYS A 143 61.23 -15.06 2.13
N CYS A 144 61.15 -15.07 0.80
CA CYS A 144 62.27 -15.44 -0.08
C CYS A 144 63.46 -14.47 0.05
N LYS A 145 63.22 -13.16 0.21
CA LYS A 145 64.29 -12.18 0.40
C LYS A 145 64.98 -12.30 1.76
N LYS A 146 64.26 -12.69 2.82
CA LYS A 146 64.86 -12.99 4.14
C LYS A 146 65.64 -14.32 4.13
N GLY A 147 65.23 -15.30 3.32
CA GLY A 147 65.93 -16.58 3.15
C GLY A 147 67.22 -16.49 2.33
N SER A 148 67.27 -15.61 1.31
CA SER A 148 68.46 -15.48 0.44
C SER A 148 69.56 -14.56 0.99
N ILE A 149 69.27 -13.67 1.95
CA ILE A 149 70.32 -12.83 2.58
C ILE A 149 71.09 -13.64 3.65
N ASN A 150 70.51 -14.70 4.21
CA ASN A 150 71.16 -15.52 5.24
C ASN A 150 72.07 -16.63 4.68
N SER A 151 72.17 -16.83 3.35
CA SER A 151 73.01 -17.87 2.76
C SER A 151 74.27 -17.35 2.03
N ALA A 152 74.47 -16.03 1.96
CA ALA A 152 75.62 -15.43 1.26
C ALA A 152 76.71 -14.93 2.22
N GLN A 153 76.82 -15.49 3.42
CA GLN A 153 77.81 -15.06 4.42
C GLN A 153 78.45 -16.20 5.23
N ASN A 154 78.50 -17.42 4.68
CA ASN A 154 79.18 -18.56 5.33
C ASN A 154 80.09 -19.37 4.38
N SER A 155 80.80 -18.70 3.46
CA SER A 155 81.81 -19.34 2.60
C SER A 155 83.17 -18.63 2.61
N PHE A 156 83.54 -17.99 3.71
CA PHE A 156 84.90 -17.50 3.96
C PHE A 156 85.15 -17.40 5.47
N THR A 157 85.50 -18.53 6.10
CA THR A 157 86.35 -18.68 7.31
C THR A 157 86.28 -20.13 7.79
N GLU A 158 87.10 -20.99 7.19
CA GLU A 158 88.20 -21.76 7.82
C GLU A 158 88.78 -22.72 6.78
#